data_AF-A0A5B8UUG8-F1
#
_entry.id   AF-A0A5B8UUG8-F1
#
_cell.length_a   1.000
_cell.length_b   1.000
_cell.length_c   1.000
_cell.angle_alpha   90.00
_cell.angle_beta   90.00
_cell.angle_gamma   90.00
#
_symmetry.space_group_name_H-M   'P 1'
#
loop_
_entity.id
_entity.type
_entity.pdbx_description
1 polymer ?
#
loop_
_entity_poly.entity_id
_entity_poly.type
_entity_poly.pdbx_seq_one_letter_code
_entity_poly.pdbx_strand_id
1 'polypeptide(L)'
;MQKVKAEPIDPSKLTLKAGQGQNLHDHNRGKYWHIHLGDVRVGKIYIDFLENEVLGNHPSIDIFINKEYQGRHIGRYAYNMACEQSGLNRVYMHTRKSNIASIRAAEEAGFKEVVDKVFRQVVMVWEK
;
A
#
# COMPACT_ATOMS: atom_id res chain seq x y z
N MET A 1 -3.48 -17.53 -25.14
CA MET A 1 -3.79 -16.08 -25.22
C MET A 1 -2.77 -15.32 -24.39
N GLN A 2 -1.88 -14.55 -25.01
CA GLN A 2 -1.02 -13.62 -24.28
C GLN A 2 -1.90 -12.51 -23.68
N LYS A 3 -1.86 -12.32 -22.36
CA LYS A 3 -2.47 -11.14 -21.73
C LYS A 3 -1.69 -9.93 -22.21
N VAL A 4 -2.32 -9.07 -23.00
CA VAL A 4 -1.78 -7.74 -23.32
C VAL A 4 -1.49 -7.06 -21.98
N LYS A 5 -0.22 -6.69 -21.74
CA LYS A 5 0.16 -5.97 -20.52
C LYS A 5 -0.60 -4.64 -20.54
N ALA A 6 -1.31 -4.34 -19.46
CA ALA A 6 -1.95 -3.04 -19.33
C ALA A 6 -0.88 -1.95 -19.33
N GLU A 7 -1.12 -0.87 -20.06
CA GLU A 7 -0.16 0.23 -20.13
C GLU A 7 0.02 0.88 -18.75
N PRO A 8 1.27 1.20 -18.35
CA PRO A 8 1.52 1.97 -17.14
C PRO A 8 0.79 3.31 -17.18
N ILE A 9 0.30 3.76 -16.03
CA ILE A 9 -0.26 5.11 -15.91
C ILE A 9 0.84 6.18 -16.07
N ASP A 10 0.42 7.38 -16.46
CA ASP A 10 1.18 8.61 -16.21
C ASP A 10 1.10 8.93 -14.70
N PRO A 11 2.22 8.87 -13.95
CA PRO A 11 2.22 9.08 -12.51
C PRO A 11 1.81 10.50 -12.12
N SER A 12 1.98 11.51 -12.98
CA SER A 12 1.58 12.89 -12.68
C SER A 12 0.07 13.06 -12.51
N LYS A 13 -0.71 12.10 -13.03
CA LYS A 13 -2.17 12.07 -12.90
C LYS A 13 -2.65 11.33 -11.66
N LEU A 14 -1.75 10.65 -10.93
CA LEU A 14 -2.12 9.92 -9.73
C LEU A 14 -2.12 10.87 -8.52
N THR A 15 -3.22 10.89 -7.78
CA THR A 15 -3.34 11.67 -6.54
C THR A 15 -3.93 10.82 -5.42
N LEU A 16 -3.50 11.11 -4.19
CA LEU A 16 -4.13 10.58 -2.98
C LEU A 16 -4.94 11.70 -2.35
N LYS A 17 -6.25 11.47 -2.19
CA LYS A 17 -7.15 12.42 -1.52
C LYS A 17 -7.51 11.84 -0.16
N ALA A 18 -7.19 12.56 0.91
CA ALA A 18 -7.58 12.17 2.25
C ALA A 18 -9.10 12.01 2.32
N GLY A 19 -9.56 10.97 2.99
CA GLY A 19 -10.98 10.68 3.09
C GLY A 19 -11.33 9.93 4.36
N GLN A 20 -12.60 9.56 4.45
CA GLN A 20 -13.14 8.69 5.48
C GLN A 20 -13.90 7.55 4.77
N GLY A 21 -13.94 6.36 5.37
CA GLY A 21 -14.65 5.22 4.76
C GLY A 21 -13.97 3.86 4.87
N GLN A 22 -12.86 3.77 5.59
CA GLN A 22 -12.35 2.50 6.09
C GLN A 22 -12.62 2.44 7.60
N ASN A 23 -13.13 1.31 8.08
CA ASN A 23 -13.19 1.05 9.50
C ASN A 23 -11.78 0.66 9.97
N LEU A 24 -11.01 1.66 10.38
CA LEU A 24 -9.66 1.48 10.93
C LEU A 24 -9.78 1.09 12.40
N HIS A 25 -8.86 0.26 12.89
CA HIS A 25 -8.79 -0.12 14.29
C HIS A 25 -8.39 1.09 15.15
N ASP A 26 -7.45 1.91 14.66
CA ASP A 26 -7.04 3.15 15.31
C ASP A 26 -7.50 4.37 14.49
N HIS A 27 -8.68 4.91 14.83
CA HIS A 27 -9.23 6.08 14.15
C HIS A 27 -8.45 7.38 14.39
N ASN A 28 -7.63 7.45 15.45
CA ASN A 28 -6.91 8.67 15.82
C ASN A 28 -5.58 8.78 15.05
N ARG A 29 -4.86 7.66 14.92
CA ARG A 29 -3.55 7.62 14.25
C ARG A 29 -3.65 7.13 12.81
N GLY A 30 -4.64 6.29 12.51
CA GLY A 30 -4.85 5.73 11.19
C GLY A 30 -5.11 6.80 10.13
N LYS A 31 -4.69 6.51 8.90
CA LYS A 31 -4.80 7.40 7.74
C LYS A 31 -5.45 6.67 6.59
N TYR A 32 -6.30 7.36 5.85
CA TYR A 32 -7.02 6.80 4.73
C TYR A 32 -7.04 7.76 3.55
N TRP A 33 -6.79 7.22 2.36
CA TRP A 33 -6.86 7.96 1.11
C TRP A 33 -7.66 7.21 0.05
N HIS A 34 -8.44 7.97 -0.71
CA HIS A 34 -8.90 7.56 -2.03
C HIS A 34 -7.77 7.73 -3.04
N ILE A 35 -7.56 6.72 -3.89
CA ILE A 35 -6.60 6.78 -5.00
C ILE A 35 -7.36 7.28 -6.23
N HIS A 36 -6.90 8.39 -6.80
CA HIS A 36 -7.48 8.99 -7.99
C HIS A 36 -6.49 9.00 -9.16
N LEU A 37 -6.96 8.67 -10.35
CA LEU A 37 -6.26 8.87 -11.62
C LEU A 37 -7.03 9.94 -12.41
N GLY A 38 -6.52 11.17 -12.42
CA GLY A 38 -7.33 12.34 -12.78
C GLY A 38 -8.51 12.48 -11.82
N ASP A 39 -9.73 12.60 -12.36
CA ASP A 39 -10.95 12.72 -11.56
C ASP A 39 -11.55 11.37 -11.15
N VAL A 40 -11.06 10.26 -11.69
CA VAL A 40 -11.63 8.93 -11.46
C VAL A 40 -11.02 8.28 -10.22
N ARG A 41 -11.85 7.84 -9.29
CA ARG A 41 -11.43 7.01 -8.15
C ARG A 41 -11.13 5.59 -8.63
N VAL A 42 -9.88 5.17 -8.50
CA VAL A 42 -9.38 3.86 -8.98
C VAL A 42 -9.05 2.88 -7.84
N GLY A 43 -9.18 3.32 -6.60
CA GLY A 43 -8.89 2.48 -5.44
C GLY A 43 -8.90 3.22 -4.11
N LYS A 44 -8.26 2.60 -3.13
CA LYS A 44 -8.03 3.13 -1.79
C LYS A 44 -6.73 2.59 -1.23
N ILE A 45 -6.08 3.37 -0.37
CA ILE A 45 -4.93 2.98 0.42
C ILE A 45 -5.10 3.52 1.83
N TYR A 46 -4.67 2.76 2.83
CA TYR A 46 -4.77 3.19 4.21
C TYR A 46 -3.64 2.64 5.05
N ILE A 47 -3.33 3.36 6.12
CA ILE A 47 -2.43 2.94 7.18
C ILE A 47 -3.27 2.81 8.45
N ASP A 48 -3.18 1.66 9.08
CA ASP A 48 -3.78 1.37 10.38
C ASP A 48 -2.68 0.95 11.36
N PHE A 49 -3.01 0.79 12.64
CA PHE A 49 -2.04 0.34 13.65
C PHE A 49 -2.39 -1.07 14.11
N LEU A 50 -1.47 -2.01 13.86
CA LEU A 50 -1.62 -3.41 14.23
C LEU A 50 -0.62 -3.75 15.33
N GLU A 51 -0.95 -4.77 16.12
CA GLU A 51 -0.07 -5.30 17.15
C GLU A 51 0.23 -6.78 16.89
N ASN A 52 1.51 -7.15 16.98
CA ASN A 52 1.92 -8.55 16.99
C ASN A 52 3.17 -8.74 17.86
N GLU A 53 3.49 -9.99 18.17
CA GLU A 53 4.55 -10.38 19.11
C GLU A 53 5.97 -9.96 18.65
N VAL A 54 6.19 -9.75 17.36
CA VAL A 54 7.53 -9.46 16.79
C VAL A 54 7.77 -7.95 16.64
N LEU A 55 6.77 -7.22 16.13
CA LEU A 55 6.87 -5.80 15.80
C LEU A 55 6.25 -4.88 16.87
N GLY A 56 5.52 -5.44 17.84
CA GLY A 56 4.70 -4.65 18.77
C GLY A 56 3.60 -3.89 18.03
N ASN A 57 3.16 -2.76 18.59
CA ASN A 57 2.22 -1.84 17.94
C ASN A 57 2.93 -1.04 16.84
N HIS A 58 2.52 -1.22 15.58
CA HIS A 58 3.20 -0.65 14.42
C HIS A 58 2.21 -0.24 13.32
N PRO A 59 2.55 0.78 12.51
CA PRO A 59 1.73 1.18 11.37
C PRO A 59 1.83 0.15 10.23
N SER A 60 0.68 -0.33 9.77
CA SER A 60 0.52 -1.28 8.68
C SER A 60 -0.24 -0.66 7.51
N ILE A 61 0.31 -0.74 6.31
CA ILE A 61 -0.27 -0.22 5.08
C ILE A 61 -0.95 -1.33 4.26
N ASP A 62 -2.13 -1.01 3.75
CA ASP A 62 -2.89 -1.87 2.84
C ASP A 62 -3.44 -1.06 1.67
N ILE A 63 -3.46 -1.69 0.50
CA ILE A 63 -3.94 -1.08 -0.74
C ILE A 63 -4.99 -1.97 -1.43
N PHE A 64 -6.00 -1.33 -2.00
CA PHE A 64 -6.94 -1.95 -2.91
C PHE A 64 -7.06 -1.13 -4.19
N ILE A 65 -6.83 -1.77 -5.33
CA ILE A 65 -6.98 -1.17 -6.67
C ILE A 65 -8.11 -1.91 -7.39
N ASN A 66 -9.03 -1.14 -7.97
CA ASN A 66 -10.14 -1.67 -8.76
C ASN A 66 -9.63 -2.56 -9.90
N LYS A 67 -10.35 -3.66 -10.18
CA LYS A 67 -9.90 -4.73 -11.07
C LYS A 67 -9.53 -4.23 -12.47
N GLU A 68 -10.27 -3.30 -13.06
CA GLU A 68 -9.99 -2.74 -14.38
C GLU A 68 -8.74 -1.84 -14.46
N TYR A 69 -8.21 -1.42 -13.30
CA TYR A 69 -7.02 -0.58 -13.17
C TYR A 69 -5.78 -1.35 -12.67
N GLN A 70 -5.92 -2.63 -12.32
CA GLN A 70 -4.79 -3.46 -11.91
C GLN A 70 -3.79 -3.68 -13.06
N GLY A 71 -2.52 -3.87 -12.71
CA GLY A 71 -1.44 -4.07 -13.69
C GLY A 71 -0.93 -2.79 -14.35
N ARG A 72 -1.46 -1.61 -14.00
CA ARG A 72 -1.05 -0.30 -14.55
C ARG A 72 -0.03 0.46 -13.69
N HIS A 73 0.68 -0.24 -12.82
CA HIS A 73 1.71 0.31 -11.93
C HIS A 73 1.21 1.35 -10.90
N ILE A 74 -0.10 1.42 -10.63
CA ILE A 74 -0.66 2.33 -9.61
C ILE A 74 -0.09 2.05 -8.22
N GLY A 75 0.09 0.77 -7.86
CA GLY A 75 0.46 0.36 -6.51
C GLY A 75 1.77 0.96 -6.01
N ARG A 76 2.82 0.98 -6.84
CA ARG A 76 4.14 1.50 -6.44
C ARG A 76 4.10 2.99 -6.09
N TYR A 77 3.37 3.76 -6.90
CA TYR A 77 3.23 5.20 -6.70
C TYR A 77 2.34 5.48 -5.49
N ALA A 78 1.21 4.77 -5.36
CA ALA A 78 0.31 4.93 -4.23
C ALA A 78 0.99 4.58 -2.90
N TYR A 79 1.77 3.51 -2.82
CA TYR A 79 2.54 3.17 -1.61
C TYR A 79 3.52 4.27 -1.23
N ASN A 80 4.36 4.71 -2.17
CA ASN A 80 5.34 5.77 -1.91
C ASN A 80 4.65 7.07 -1.44
N MET A 81 3.59 7.50 -2.15
CA MET A 81 2.83 8.70 -1.79
C MET A 81 2.18 8.58 -0.41
N ALA A 82 1.61 7.43 -0.05
CA ALA A 82 0.96 7.25 1.24
C ALA A 82 1.98 7.25 2.39
N CYS A 83 3.14 6.62 2.21
CA CYS A 83 4.24 6.69 3.19
C CYS A 83 4.67 8.14 3.42
N GLU A 84 4.95 8.90 2.36
CA GLU A 84 5.36 10.30 2.47
C GLU A 84 4.28 11.19 3.10
N GLN A 85 3.02 11.05 2.66
CA GLN A 85 1.90 11.85 3.18
C GLN A 85 1.50 11.46 4.62
N SER A 86 1.87 10.25 5.08
CA SER A 86 1.56 9.81 6.44
C SER A 86 2.33 10.59 7.51
N GLY A 87 3.49 11.14 7.16
CA GLY A 87 4.43 11.76 8.11
C GLY A 87 5.12 10.78 9.06
N LEU A 88 4.97 9.47 8.84
CA LEU A 88 5.62 8.43 9.64
C LEU A 88 7.04 8.16 9.12
N ASN A 89 7.96 7.80 10.02
CA ASN A 89 9.34 7.43 9.64
C ASN A 89 9.46 5.95 9.24
N ARG A 90 8.46 5.13 9.60
CA ARG A 90 8.44 3.69 9.35
C ARG A 90 7.02 3.23 9.11
N VAL A 91 6.82 2.42 8.08
CA VAL A 91 5.53 1.80 7.72
C VAL A 91 5.75 0.36 7.28
N TYR A 92 4.94 -0.57 7.77
CA TYR A 92 5.02 -1.98 7.41
C TYR A 92 3.93 -2.37 6.43
N MET A 93 4.19 -3.32 5.55
CA MET A 93 3.19 -4.00 4.73
C MET A 93 3.16 -5.47 5.13
N HIS A 94 1.97 -6.01 5.38
CA HIS A 94 1.76 -7.44 5.60
C HIS A 94 0.98 -8.02 4.42
N THR A 95 1.50 -9.04 3.76
CA THR A 95 0.79 -9.63 2.62
C THR A 95 1.01 -11.13 2.47
N ARG A 96 0.08 -11.82 1.80
CA ARG A 96 0.23 -13.25 1.52
C ARG A 96 1.38 -13.46 0.52
N LYS A 97 2.16 -14.53 0.70
CA LYS A 97 3.26 -14.91 -0.21
C LYS A 97 2.85 -15.01 -1.69
N SER A 98 1.59 -15.33 -1.96
CA SER A 98 1.06 -15.43 -3.32
C SER A 98 0.72 -14.06 -3.95
N ASN A 99 0.72 -12.98 -3.19
CA ASN A 99 0.40 -11.64 -3.69
C ASN A 99 1.63 -10.95 -4.29
N ILE A 100 2.17 -11.56 -5.35
CA ILE A 100 3.38 -11.11 -6.05
C ILE A 100 3.24 -9.68 -6.58
N ALA A 101 2.01 -9.28 -6.94
CA ALA A 101 1.75 -7.93 -7.44
C ALA A 101 1.95 -6.86 -6.36
N SER A 102 1.40 -7.06 -5.16
CA SER A 102 1.60 -6.12 -4.04
C SER A 102 3.04 -6.13 -3.55
N ILE A 103 3.71 -7.30 -3.49
CA ILE A 103 5.12 -7.40 -3.10
C ILE A 103 5.99 -6.57 -4.03
N ARG A 104 5.90 -6.79 -5.35
CA ARG A 104 6.67 -6.01 -6.34
C ARG A 104 6.37 -4.52 -6.29
N ALA A 105 5.09 -4.15 -6.12
CA ALA A 105 4.71 -2.75 -6.00
C ALA A 105 5.33 -2.10 -4.75
N ALA A 106 5.39 -2.82 -3.63
CA ALA A 106 6.03 -2.34 -2.41
C ALA A 106 7.55 -2.25 -2.57
N GLU A 107 8.21 -3.24 -3.17
CA GLU A 107 9.64 -3.21 -3.49
C GLU A 107 9.99 -1.98 -4.35
N GLU A 108 9.22 -1.73 -5.42
CA GLU A 108 9.39 -0.56 -6.30
C GLU A 108 9.11 0.77 -5.57
N ALA A 109 8.35 0.75 -4.47
CA ALA A 109 8.10 1.90 -3.61
C ALA A 109 9.18 2.10 -2.53
N GLY A 110 10.18 1.21 -2.46
CA GLY A 110 11.31 1.27 -1.53
C GLY A 110 11.14 0.39 -0.28
N PHE A 111 10.10 -0.43 -0.19
CA PHE A 111 9.96 -1.38 0.91
C PHE A 111 11.00 -2.50 0.79
N LYS A 112 11.49 -2.97 1.94
CA LYS A 112 12.42 -4.11 2.05
C LYS A 112 11.78 -5.22 2.87
N GLU A 113 11.95 -6.47 2.46
CA GLU A 113 11.44 -7.61 3.22
C GLU A 113 12.11 -7.71 4.60
N VAL A 114 11.30 -7.95 5.62
CA VAL A 114 11.73 -8.26 6.98
C VAL A 114 11.44 -9.74 7.22
N VAL A 115 12.50 -10.50 7.49
CA VAL A 115 12.40 -11.95 7.66
C VAL A 115 12.46 -12.30 9.14
N ASP A 116 11.41 -12.98 9.62
CA ASP A 116 11.37 -13.60 10.93
C ASP A 116 10.68 -14.96 10.82
N LYS A 117 11.07 -15.94 11.65
CA LYS A 117 10.51 -17.30 11.65
C LYS A 117 9.05 -17.33 12.09
N VAL A 118 8.61 -16.33 12.87
CA VAL A 118 7.23 -16.19 13.35
C VAL A 118 6.30 -15.68 12.24
N PHE A 119 6.83 -14.93 11.27
CA PHE A 119 6.03 -14.38 10.19
C PHE A 119 5.49 -15.47 9.26
N ARG A 120 4.16 -15.61 9.26
CA ARG A 120 3.43 -16.49 8.32
C ARG A 120 3.16 -15.82 6.98
N GLN A 121 3.22 -14.49 6.95
CA GLN A 121 3.02 -13.62 5.80
C GLN A 121 4.36 -13.00 5.37
N VAL A 122 4.42 -12.44 4.17
CA VAL A 122 5.52 -11.55 3.79
C VAL A 122 5.30 -10.24 4.54
N VAL A 123 6.33 -9.83 5.28
CA VAL A 123 6.36 -8.55 5.97
C VAL A 123 7.42 -7.71 5.30
N MET A 124 7.07 -6.49 4.92
CA MET A 124 8.03 -5.54 4.36
C MET A 124 7.97 -4.23 5.13
N VAL A 125 9.08 -3.50 5.16
CA VAL A 125 9.20 -2.21 5.83
C VAL A 125 9.67 -1.13 4.86
N TRP A 126 9.00 0.00 4.90
CA TRP A 126 9.47 1.26 4.33
C TRP A 126 9.97 2.15 5.45
N GLU A 127 11.11 2.79 5.21
CA GLU A 127 11.75 3.73 6.13
C GLU A 127 12.17 4.97 5.36
N LYS A 128 12.04 6.13 6.01
CA LYS A 128 12.41 7.43 5.46
C LYS A 128 13.92 7.66 5.48
#